data_AF-A0A512HW26-F1
#
_entry.id   AF-A0A512HW26-F1
#
_cell.length_a   1.000
_cell.length_b   1.000
_cell.length_c   1.000
_cell.angle_alpha   90.00
_cell.angle_beta   90.00
_cell.angle_gamma   90.00
#
_symmetry.space_group_name_H-M   'P 1'
#
loop_
_entity.id
_entity.type
_entity.pdbx_description
1 polymer ?
#
loop_
_entity_poly.entity_id
_entity_poly.type
_entity_poly.pdbx_seq_one_letter_code
_entity_poly.pdbx_strand_id
1 'polypeptide(L)'
;MARGKSDPAQASDDEIVDELEVLLTRLSGNVDELVDRVKPGNVAKRQVQRVKDYFVDEQTGPRFEHIVPVVVGTVGTIVGLAVLRRLLK
;
A
#
# COMPACT_ATOMS: atom_id res chain seq x y z
N MET A 1 -26.71 -17.86 -33.39
CA MET A 1 -25.51 -18.46 -33.98
C MET A 1 -24.35 -18.23 -33.03
N ALA A 2 -24.05 -19.20 -32.16
CA ALA A 2 -22.92 -19.12 -31.24
C ALA A 2 -21.66 -19.49 -32.03
N ARG A 3 -20.72 -18.54 -32.20
CA ARG A 3 -19.42 -18.79 -32.82
C ARG A 3 -18.66 -19.73 -31.87
N GLY A 4 -18.60 -21.00 -32.24
CA GLY A 4 -17.79 -22.00 -31.55
C GLY A 4 -16.35 -21.52 -31.52
N LYS A 5 -15.72 -21.63 -30.35
CA LYS A 5 -14.32 -21.25 -30.17
C LYS A 5 -13.49 -22.16 -31.07
N SER A 6 -12.94 -21.61 -32.15
CA SER A 6 -12.07 -22.34 -33.08
C SER A 6 -10.93 -22.97 -32.28
N ASP A 7 -10.60 -24.22 -32.58
CA ASP A 7 -9.42 -24.87 -32.02
C ASP A 7 -8.18 -24.04 -32.40
N PRO A 8 -7.36 -23.55 -31.45
CA PRO A 8 -6.20 -22.70 -31.76
C PRO A 8 -5.20 -23.38 -32.70
N ALA A 9 -5.25 -24.71 -32.85
CA ALA A 9 -4.47 -25.47 -33.80
C ALA A 9 -4.90 -25.28 -35.28
N GLN A 10 -6.04 -24.64 -35.54
CA GLN A 10 -6.61 -24.40 -36.89
C GLN A 10 -6.65 -22.92 -37.29
N ALA A 11 -6.22 -22.01 -36.42
CA ALA A 11 -6.14 -20.58 -36.72
C ALA A 11 -4.96 -20.30 -37.68
N SER A 12 -5.14 -19.37 -38.61
CA SER A 12 -4.01 -18.89 -39.43
C SER A 12 -3.06 -18.06 -38.57
N ASP A 13 -1.78 -18.00 -38.94
CA ASP A 13 -0.77 -17.21 -38.21
C ASP A 13 -1.22 -15.75 -37.99
N ASP A 14 -1.87 -15.14 -38.99
CA ASP A 14 -2.42 -13.79 -38.89
C ASP A 14 -3.55 -13.68 -37.84
N GLU A 15 -4.43 -14.69 -37.73
CA GLU A 15 -5.53 -14.71 -36.75
C GLU A 15 -4.99 -14.82 -35.32
N ILE A 16 -3.90 -15.58 -35.13
CA ILE A 16 -3.21 -15.70 -33.84
C ILE A 16 -2.55 -14.38 -33.45
N VAL A 17 -1.92 -13.66 -34.39
CA VAL A 17 -1.29 -12.35 -34.13
C VAL A 17 -2.34 -11.32 -33.73
N ASP A 18 -3.46 -11.24 -34.44
CA ASP A 18 -4.57 -10.33 -34.12
C ASP A 18 -5.15 -10.62 -32.73
N GLU A 19 -5.36 -11.89 -32.37
CA GLU A 19 -5.83 -12.26 -31.03
C GLU A 19 -4.81 -11.90 -29.93
N LEU A 20 -3.51 -12.05 -30.21
CA LEU A 20 -2.45 -11.68 -29.28
C LEU A 20 -2.44 -10.17 -29.01
N GLU A 21 -2.56 -9.34 -30.04
CA GLU A 21 -2.61 -7.88 -29.88
C GLU A 21 -3.83 -7.43 -29.07
N VAL A 22 -4.98 -8.04 -29.31
CA VAL A 22 -6.20 -7.77 -28.52
C VAL A 22 -6.01 -8.17 -27.05
N LEU A 23 -5.37 -9.31 -26.79
CA LEU A 23 -5.08 -9.77 -25.42
C LEU A 23 -4.07 -8.87 -24.72
N LEU A 24 -3.01 -8.45 -25.42
CA LEU A 24 -1.99 -7.54 -24.88
C LEU A 24 -2.58 -6.17 -24.54
N THR A 25 -3.43 -5.63 -25.42
CA THR A 25 -4.12 -4.34 -25.18
C THR A 25 -5.01 -4.39 -23.94
N ARG A 26 -5.71 -5.52 -23.72
CA ARG A 26 -6.52 -5.73 -22.51
C ARG A 26 -5.64 -5.89 -21.26
N LEU A 27 -4.51 -6.57 -21.37
CA LEU A 27 -3.58 -6.76 -20.26
C LEU A 27 -2.92 -5.43 -19.85
N SER A 28 -2.46 -4.62 -20.81
CA SER A 28 -1.85 -3.31 -20.51
C SER A 28 -2.85 -2.38 -19.82
N GLY A 29 -4.10 -2.34 -20.28
CA GLY A 29 -5.16 -1.56 -19.64
C GLY A 29 -5.45 -2.00 -18.20
N ASN A 30 -5.55 -3.32 -17.97
CA ASN A 30 -5.76 -3.88 -16.64
C ASN A 30 -4.56 -3.64 -15.70
N VAL A 31 -3.34 -3.67 -16.23
CA VAL A 31 -2.12 -3.40 -15.45
C VAL A 31 -2.07 -1.94 -15.02
N ASP A 32 -2.36 -1.01 -15.93
CA ASP A 32 -2.42 0.42 -15.60
C ASP A 32 -3.49 0.71 -14.54
N GLU A 33 -4.67 0.11 -14.64
CA GLU A 33 -5.73 0.25 -13.64
C GLU A 33 -5.34 -0.33 -12.28
N LEU A 34 -4.60 -1.45 -12.27
CA LEU A 34 -4.08 -2.04 -11.04
C LEU A 34 -3.02 -1.11 -10.41
N VAL A 35 -2.06 -0.63 -11.20
CA VAL A 35 -1.02 0.31 -10.75
C VAL A 35 -1.63 1.58 -10.17
N ASP A 36 -2.68 2.10 -10.80
CA ASP A 36 -3.39 3.29 -10.33
C ASP A 36 -4.18 3.03 -9.04
N ARG A 37 -4.76 1.83 -8.87
CA ARG A 37 -5.50 1.47 -7.65
C ARG A 37 -4.56 1.16 -6.48
N VAL A 38 -3.37 0.60 -6.76
CA VAL A 38 -2.29 0.42 -5.79
C VAL A 38 -1.38 1.64 -5.74
N LYS A 39 -1.83 2.81 -6.21
CA LYS A 39 -1.06 4.06 -6.15
C LYS A 39 -0.43 4.18 -4.76
N PRO A 40 0.92 4.16 -4.67
CA PRO A 40 1.60 4.04 -3.38
C PRO A 40 1.21 5.16 -2.41
N GLY A 41 0.84 6.33 -2.95
CA GLY A 41 0.31 7.45 -2.16
C GLY A 41 -0.97 7.12 -1.38
N ASN A 42 -1.89 6.32 -1.91
CA ASN A 42 -3.11 5.93 -1.20
C ASN A 42 -2.84 4.89 -0.11
N VAL A 43 -1.87 4.00 -0.36
CA VAL A 43 -1.40 3.03 0.64
C VAL A 43 -0.69 3.74 1.80
N ALA A 44 0.17 4.72 1.49
CA ALA A 44 0.85 5.54 2.48
C ALA A 44 -0.13 6.37 3.33
N LYS A 45 -1.11 7.02 2.70
CA LYS A 45 -2.16 7.76 3.42
C LYS A 45 -2.94 6.88 4.39
N ARG A 46 -3.30 5.66 3.98
CA ARG A 46 -3.99 4.69 4.86
C ARG A 46 -3.11 4.24 6.03
N GLN A 47 -1.80 4.08 5.80
CA GLN A 47 -0.86 3.75 6.88
C GLN A 47 -0.77 4.89 7.90
N VAL A 48 -0.63 6.13 7.44
CA VAL A 48 -0.56 7.31 8.31
C VAL A 48 -1.84 7.46 9.13
N GLN A 49 -3.01 7.27 8.51
CA GLN A 49 -4.28 7.33 9.25
C GLN A 49 -4.36 6.25 10.33
N ARG A 50 -3.99 5.00 10.03
CA ARG A 50 -3.96 3.94 11.05
C ARG A 50 -3.07 4.28 12.25
N VAL A 51 -1.92 4.91 12.01
CA VAL A 51 -1.03 5.36 13.10
C VAL A 51 -1.71 6.48 13.91
N LYS A 52 -2.38 7.43 13.24
CA LYS A 52 -3.11 8.50 13.91
C LYS A 52 -4.26 7.95 14.76
N ASP A 53 -5.04 7.02 14.23
CA ASP A 53 -6.19 6.39 14.90
C ASP A 53 -5.80 5.66 16.20
N TYR A 54 -4.56 5.17 16.27
CA TYR A 54 -4.02 4.56 17.49
C TYR A 54 -3.92 5.58 18.65
N PHE A 55 -3.57 6.84 18.33
CA PHE A 55 -3.39 7.90 19.31
C PHE A 55 -4.61 8.81 19.47
N VAL A 56 -5.48 8.91 18.46
CA VAL A 56 -6.62 9.84 18.43
C VAL A 56 -7.87 9.10 17.97
N ASP A 57 -8.92 9.17 18.79
CA ASP A 57 -10.23 8.63 18.47
C ASP A 57 -11.16 9.75 17.95
N GLU A 58 -11.89 9.50 16.87
CA GLU A 58 -12.75 10.52 16.23
C GLU A 58 -13.93 10.94 17.12
N GLN A 59 -14.41 10.06 18.01
CA GLN A 59 -15.56 10.36 18.89
C GLN A 59 -15.13 10.86 20.27
N THR A 60 -14.03 10.34 20.79
CA THR A 60 -13.62 10.54 22.18
C THR A 60 -12.45 11.51 22.31
N GLY A 61 -11.77 11.84 21.20
CA GLY A 61 -10.60 12.71 21.18
C GLY A 61 -9.29 11.96 21.48
N PRO A 62 -8.26 12.64 22.03
CA PRO A 62 -6.95 12.06 22.25
C PRO A 62 -6.98 10.85 23.20
N ARG A 63 -6.37 9.73 22.78
CA ARG A 63 -6.27 8.50 23.58
C ARG A 63 -5.06 8.58 24.50
N PHE A 64 -5.23 9.23 25.64
CA PHE A 64 -4.15 9.43 26.63
C PHE A 64 -3.50 8.12 27.10
N GLU A 65 -4.24 7.02 27.12
CA GLU A 65 -3.70 5.68 27.40
C GLU A 65 -2.53 5.29 26.49
N HIS A 66 -2.56 5.68 25.21
CA HIS A 66 -1.50 5.38 24.24
C HIS A 66 -0.46 6.50 24.13
N ILE A 67 -0.89 7.75 24.30
CA ILE A 67 -0.01 8.93 24.19
C ILE A 67 0.95 9.01 25.38
N VAL A 68 0.45 8.88 26.61
CA VAL A 68 1.23 9.02 27.85
C VAL A 68 2.45 8.09 27.88
N PRO A 69 2.35 6.78 27.64
CA PRO A 69 3.50 5.88 27.71
C PRO A 69 4.56 6.22 26.65
N VAL A 70 4.17 6.62 25.44
CA VAL A 70 5.11 7.02 24.38
C VAL A 70 5.87 8.28 24.77
N VAL A 71 5.17 9.29 25.31
CA VAL A 71 5.79 10.53 25.77
C VAL A 71 6.76 10.25 26.92
N VAL A 72 6.31 9.52 27.94
CA VAL A 72 7.13 9.17 29.12
C VAL A 72 8.36 8.37 28.70
N GLY A 73 8.20 7.37 27.83
CA GLY A 73 9.30 6.56 27.31
C GLY A 73 10.32 7.38 26.52
N THR A 74 9.84 8.29 25.66
CA THR A 74 10.71 9.17 24.86
C THR A 74 11.52 10.11 25.76
N VAL A 75 10.84 10.79 26.69
CA VAL A 75 11.49 11.70 27.65
C VAL A 75 12.50 10.93 28.50
N GLY A 76 12.12 9.76 29.04
CA GLY A 76 13.01 8.90 29.81
C GLY A 76 14.26 8.48 29.04
N THR A 77 14.11 8.15 27.76
CA THR A 77 15.23 7.77 26.89
C THR A 77 16.19 8.95 26.66
N ILE A 78 15.66 10.13 26.35
CA ILE A 78 16.48 11.34 26.15
C ILE A 78 17.25 11.69 27.42
N VAL A 79 16.57 11.69 28.58
CA VAL A 79 17.18 11.98 29.87
C VAL A 79 18.25 10.92 30.20
N GLY A 80 17.94 9.64 30.02
CA GLY A 80 18.88 8.54 30.25
C GLY A 80 20.13 8.67 29.37
N LEU A 81 19.97 8.98 28.07
CA LEU A 81 21.09 9.23 27.17
C LEU A 81 21.91 10.46 27.57
N ALA A 82 21.26 11.54 28.01
CA ALA A 82 21.95 12.75 28.45
C ALA A 82 22.78 12.48 29.72
N VAL A 83 22.21 11.75 30.68
CA VAL A 83 22.92 11.31 31.89
C VAL A 83 24.08 10.39 31.53
N LEU A 84 23.86 9.41 30.66
CA LEU A 84 24.91 8.50 30.21
C LEU A 84 26.05 9.27 29.51
N ARG A 85 25.73 10.20 28.62
CA ARG A 85 26.72 11.09 27.97
C ARG A 85 27.47 11.94 28.98
N ARG A 86 26.83 12.34 30.08
CA ARG A 86 27.46 13.11 31.16
C ARG A 86 28.38 12.25 32.03
N LEU A 87 28.10 10.96 32.18
CA LEU A 87 28.91 10.04 32.99
C LEU A 87 30.10 9.45 32.21
N LEU A 88 29.96 9.30 30.89
CA LEU A 88 31.00 8.77 30.01
C LEU A 88 32.00 9.83 29.52
N LYS A 89 31.86 11.08 29.96
CA LYS A 89 32.66 12.23 29.54
C LYS A 89 33.30 12.86 30.77
#